data_AF-A0A2S9XSL6-F1
#
_entry.id   AF-A0A2S9XSL6-F1
#
_cell.length_a   1.000
_cell.length_b   1.000
_cell.length_c   1.000
_cell.angle_alpha   90.00
_cell.angle_beta   90.00
_cell.angle_gamma   90.00
#
_symmetry.space_group_name_H-M   'P 1'
#
loop_
_entity.id
_entity.type
_entity.pdbx_description
1 polymer ?
#
loop_
_entity_poly.entity_id
_entity_poly.type
_entity_poly.pdbx_seq_one_letter_code
_entity_poly.pdbx_strand_id
1 'polypeptide(L)'
;MAASNRPFMFSLIPLLCLTACPNDGGAGGFTAGLDTNSAETGSADAGSNSDGDADTGDGDGDGDGDGDGDGDGDPGDGDGDADTGNTKFDLAPVGDAGGGQGGFGPGSCRSSETYGASGNFPAFEDPAYADFLDRTVAIVTHNNWDGPPNNFSLTIVDISGDPPPPNMNYLAPLYHRPEWTLTGALGKNFGLTLDSYGNIYLAATTVWGANPTPDEIKRIDGVTGEITVFATLPNSGPAFGNINYDCVSESFYVSNHEDGRIYQIDMDGDIVSTYKHSTGDVTIGPANDPGEPDGQFVPRGERPWAVQSHAGRLYYSIWGNSNDHSVWSVAYEGDDGIIDPGTAKMEFMSPGSQPVSDLSFAHSGWMLIAQRTMSGDMQTGAHQSTTFEYDYQDGEWVSQGTTYIVGELLPYSATGGVDHDFVDNGYVWMTGDALDFYTPDVVYGLQGTPYGGGGIEVSTIIDLDHEVAQQDKTVYGDVELPIPGDVSPVPPPG
;
A
#
# COMPACT_ATOMS: atom_id res chain seq x y z
N MET A 1 31.79 52.05 30.20
CA MET A 1 31.45 50.70 29.73
C MET A 1 30.83 50.87 28.36
N ALA A 2 31.55 50.45 27.32
CA ALA A 2 31.19 50.70 25.94
C ALA A 2 30.15 49.67 25.47
N ALA A 3 29.04 50.16 24.90
CA ALA A 3 28.03 49.34 24.24
C ALA A 3 28.45 49.08 22.79
N SER A 4 28.49 47.80 22.41
CA SER A 4 28.82 47.34 21.06
C SER A 4 27.53 47.18 20.26
N ASN A 5 27.39 48.00 19.21
CA ASN A 5 26.41 47.83 18.15
C ASN A 5 26.96 46.84 17.10
N ARG A 6 26.20 45.79 16.77
CA ARG A 6 26.39 44.98 15.56
C ARG A 6 25.24 45.26 14.58
N PRO A 7 25.49 45.46 13.28
CA PRO A 7 24.42 45.66 12.31
C PRO A 7 23.89 44.31 11.78
N PHE A 8 22.58 44.24 11.60
CA PHE A 8 21.87 43.19 10.86
C PHE A 8 22.16 43.35 9.35
N MET A 9 22.63 42.29 8.70
CA MET A 9 22.65 42.16 7.24
C MET A 9 21.28 41.66 6.77
N PHE A 10 20.63 42.44 5.90
CA PHE A 10 19.52 41.98 5.07
C PHE A 10 20.09 41.13 3.93
N SER A 11 19.70 39.86 3.86
CA SER A 11 19.93 39.00 2.69
C SER A 11 18.76 39.20 1.73
N LEU A 12 19.05 39.68 0.51
CA LEU A 12 18.11 39.71 -0.60
C LEU A 12 17.98 38.29 -1.17
N ILE A 13 16.78 37.71 -1.08
CA ILE A 13 16.41 36.49 -1.82
C ILE A 13 15.97 36.93 -3.23
N PRO A 14 16.57 36.42 -4.31
CA PRO A 14 16.05 36.67 -5.65
C PRO A 14 14.84 35.76 -5.92
N LEU A 15 13.72 36.41 -6.22
CA LEU A 15 12.49 35.81 -6.73
C LEU A 15 12.77 35.28 -8.16
N LEU A 16 12.96 33.97 -8.31
CA LEU A 16 12.97 33.32 -9.63
C LEU A 16 11.52 33.07 -10.06
N CYS A 17 11.11 33.71 -11.15
CA CYS A 17 9.86 33.41 -11.84
C CYS A 17 9.96 32.05 -12.54
N LEU A 18 9.22 31.06 -12.06
CA LEU A 18 8.93 29.82 -12.78
C LEU A 18 8.01 30.14 -13.97
N THR A 19 8.52 29.92 -15.18
CA THR A 19 7.76 29.98 -16.43
C THR A 19 7.10 28.62 -16.68
N ALA A 20 5.77 28.60 -16.73
CA ALA A 20 4.99 27.43 -17.10
C ALA A 20 5.28 27.02 -18.56
N CYS A 21 5.66 25.77 -18.78
CA CYS A 21 5.66 25.15 -20.11
C CYS A 21 4.23 24.65 -20.43
N PRO A 22 3.72 24.89 -21.66
CA PRO A 22 2.37 24.46 -22.04
C PRO A 22 2.31 22.97 -22.40
N ASN A 23 1.16 22.36 -22.08
CA ASN A 23 0.76 21.01 -22.48
C ASN A 23 0.69 20.87 -24.02
N ASP A 24 1.44 19.94 -24.59
CA ASP A 24 1.27 19.53 -25.98
C ASP A 24 0.12 18.50 -26.10
N GLY A 25 -1.09 19.04 -26.25
CA GLY A 25 -2.26 18.28 -26.67
C GLY A 25 -2.24 18.02 -28.19
N GLY A 26 -1.74 16.86 -28.59
CA GLY A 26 -1.81 16.39 -29.98
C GLY A 26 -3.11 15.64 -30.27
N ALA A 27 -4.15 16.34 -30.72
CA ALA A 27 -5.29 15.69 -31.41
C ALA A 27 -6.00 16.65 -32.36
N GLY A 28 -6.09 16.28 -33.64
CA GLY A 28 -7.06 16.87 -34.56
C GLY A 28 -6.68 16.79 -36.04
N GLY A 29 -7.24 15.81 -36.75
CA GLY A 29 -7.20 15.85 -38.22
C GLY A 29 -7.66 14.59 -38.94
N PHE A 30 -8.87 14.08 -38.71
CA PHE A 30 -9.54 13.25 -39.71
C PHE A 30 -10.96 13.75 -39.98
N THR A 31 -11.15 14.08 -41.26
CA THR A 31 -12.32 14.69 -41.88
C THR A 31 -13.50 13.72 -41.97
N ALA A 32 -14.67 14.18 -41.51
CA ALA A 32 -15.95 13.57 -41.82
C ALA A 32 -16.32 13.79 -43.29
N GLY A 33 -16.66 12.70 -43.99
CA GLY A 33 -17.29 12.68 -45.30
C GLY A 33 -18.62 11.94 -45.21
N LEU A 34 -19.66 12.58 -45.71
CA LEU A 34 -21.09 12.24 -45.64
C LEU A 34 -21.54 11.11 -46.57
N ASP A 35 -22.72 10.57 -46.20
CA ASP A 35 -23.79 9.92 -46.99
C ASP A 35 -23.64 8.46 -47.45
N THR A 36 -24.54 7.58 -46.97
CA THR A 36 -25.82 7.28 -47.66
C THR A 36 -26.62 6.15 -46.98
N ASN A 37 -27.94 6.31 -47.03
CA ASN A 37 -29.00 5.39 -46.61
C ASN A 37 -28.84 3.94 -47.09
N SER A 38 -29.37 2.98 -46.31
CA SER A 38 -30.35 1.98 -46.79
C SER A 38 -30.96 1.24 -45.59
N ALA A 39 -32.29 1.35 -45.47
CA ALA A 39 -33.13 0.49 -44.65
C ALA A 39 -33.45 -0.82 -45.41
N GLU A 40 -33.78 -1.88 -44.66
CA GLU A 40 -34.73 -3.01 -44.94
C GLU A 40 -34.32 -4.19 -44.05
N THR A 41 -35.03 -4.53 -42.96
CA THR A 41 -36.24 -5.39 -42.82
C THR A 41 -36.06 -6.89 -43.09
N GLY A 42 -36.49 -7.71 -42.12
CA GLY A 42 -36.83 -9.14 -42.28
C GLY A 42 -36.03 -10.06 -41.34
N SER A 43 -36.50 -10.45 -40.15
CA SER A 43 -37.60 -11.37 -39.81
C SER A 43 -37.24 -12.87 -39.91
N ALA A 44 -37.42 -13.54 -38.77
CA ALA A 44 -37.92 -14.91 -38.56
C ALA A 44 -36.99 -16.13 -38.73
N ASP A 45 -36.72 -16.75 -37.56
CA ASP A 45 -37.27 -18.05 -37.12
C ASP A 45 -36.58 -19.38 -37.52
N ALA A 46 -36.81 -20.37 -36.63
CA ALA A 46 -36.41 -21.78 -36.58
C ALA A 46 -34.98 -22.07 -36.08
N GLY A 47 -34.72 -22.83 -35.02
CA GLY A 47 -35.50 -23.89 -34.37
C GLY A 47 -34.94 -25.27 -34.75
N SER A 48 -34.30 -25.96 -33.81
CA SER A 48 -34.23 -27.44 -33.63
C SER A 48 -33.21 -27.75 -32.51
N ASN A 49 -33.65 -28.31 -31.37
CA ASN A 49 -33.83 -29.74 -31.08
C ASN A 49 -32.54 -30.58 -31.17
N SER A 50 -32.06 -31.05 -30.02
CA SER A 50 -31.79 -32.48 -29.81
C SER A 50 -31.64 -32.82 -28.32
N ASP A 51 -32.58 -33.62 -27.84
CA ASP A 51 -32.51 -34.43 -26.62
C ASP A 51 -31.42 -35.50 -26.72
N GLY A 52 -30.95 -36.01 -25.57
CA GLY A 52 -30.08 -37.19 -25.48
C GLY A 52 -29.85 -37.65 -24.04
N ASP A 53 -30.59 -38.69 -23.65
CA ASP A 53 -30.72 -39.32 -22.33
C ASP A 53 -29.48 -40.03 -21.74
N ALA A 54 -29.55 -40.22 -20.42
CA ALA A 54 -29.17 -41.39 -19.61
C ALA A 54 -27.70 -41.88 -19.54
N ASP A 55 -27.16 -42.02 -18.33
CA ASP A 55 -27.12 -43.34 -17.67
C ASP A 55 -26.80 -43.25 -16.16
N THR A 56 -27.38 -44.20 -15.45
CA THR A 56 -27.29 -44.57 -14.04
C THR A 56 -25.97 -45.27 -13.67
N GLY A 57 -25.53 -45.14 -12.42
CA GLY A 57 -24.40 -45.90 -11.90
C GLY A 57 -24.27 -45.79 -10.37
N ASP A 58 -25.01 -46.65 -9.67
CA ASP A 58 -24.84 -46.96 -8.25
C ASP A 58 -23.50 -47.70 -8.03
N GLY A 59 -22.84 -47.41 -6.91
CA GLY A 59 -21.60 -48.05 -6.49
C GLY A 59 -21.49 -48.09 -4.97
N ASP A 60 -22.11 -49.10 -4.38
CA ASP A 60 -21.94 -49.50 -2.99
C ASP A 60 -20.48 -49.97 -2.75
N GLY A 61 -19.91 -49.55 -1.63
CA GLY A 61 -18.54 -49.88 -1.23
C GLY A 61 -18.40 -49.90 0.29
N ASP A 62 -18.87 -50.98 0.89
CA ASP A 62 -18.74 -51.32 2.31
C ASP A 62 -17.26 -51.55 2.65
N GLY A 63 -16.79 -50.96 3.75
CA GLY A 63 -15.41 -51.03 4.22
C GLY A 63 -15.33 -50.84 5.72
N ASP A 64 -15.74 -51.88 6.45
CA ASP A 64 -15.62 -52.00 7.90
C ASP A 64 -14.15 -51.96 8.34
N GLY A 65 -13.87 -51.22 9.41
CA GLY A 65 -12.53 -51.08 9.98
C GLY A 65 -12.60 -50.62 11.43
N ASP A 66 -13.00 -51.54 12.30
CA ASP A 66 -12.97 -51.41 13.76
C ASP A 66 -11.54 -51.14 14.26
N GLY A 67 -11.41 -50.23 15.23
CA GLY A 67 -10.14 -49.88 15.85
C GLY A 67 -10.32 -49.16 17.18
N ASP A 68 -10.96 -49.85 18.13
CA ASP A 68 -10.96 -49.45 19.53
C ASP A 68 -9.53 -49.48 20.08
N GLY A 69 -9.10 -48.35 20.63
CA GLY A 69 -7.80 -48.16 21.28
C GLY A 69 -7.96 -47.31 22.53
N ASP A 70 -8.48 -47.93 23.56
CA ASP A 70 -8.47 -47.50 24.96
C ASP A 70 -7.04 -47.63 25.53
N GLY A 71 -6.49 -46.48 25.96
CA GLY A 71 -5.16 -46.36 26.55
C GLY A 71 -5.15 -45.31 27.65
N ASP A 72 -5.05 -45.83 28.86
CA ASP A 72 -5.17 -45.32 30.22
C ASP A 72 -3.87 -44.71 30.81
N GLY A 73 -4.05 -43.81 31.79
CA GLY A 73 -3.03 -43.40 32.79
C GLY A 73 -2.34 -42.06 32.46
N ASP A 74 -2.29 -41.03 33.32
CA ASP A 74 -2.25 -41.00 34.79
C ASP A 74 -2.50 -39.53 35.26
N PRO A 75 -3.19 -39.29 36.40
CA PRO A 75 -3.29 -37.98 37.05
C PRO A 75 -2.49 -37.93 38.37
N GLY A 76 -1.60 -36.94 38.52
CA GLY A 76 -0.92 -36.61 39.79
C GLY A 76 -0.26 -35.23 39.67
N ASP A 77 -0.73 -34.24 40.42
CA ASP A 77 -0.31 -33.84 41.79
C ASP A 77 0.95 -32.94 41.74
N GLY A 78 1.04 -31.79 42.40
CA GLY A 78 0.27 -31.26 43.51
C GLY A 78 1.22 -30.83 44.62
N ASP A 79 2.01 -29.78 44.41
CA ASP A 79 2.63 -28.97 45.46
C ASP A 79 2.79 -27.51 44.98
N GLY A 80 2.39 -26.46 45.68
CA GLY A 80 1.99 -26.37 47.08
C GLY A 80 3.00 -25.64 47.95
N ASP A 81 3.75 -24.65 47.43
CA ASP A 81 4.55 -23.76 48.26
C ASP A 81 4.02 -22.32 48.25
N ALA A 82 3.44 -21.96 49.40
CA ALA A 82 3.16 -20.59 49.78
C ALA A 82 4.32 -20.09 50.66
N ASP A 83 5.02 -19.05 50.24
CA ASP A 83 5.64 -18.12 51.19
C ASP A 83 5.77 -16.68 50.63
N THR A 84 4.97 -15.81 51.24
CA THR A 84 5.27 -14.43 51.65
C THR A 84 6.08 -13.50 50.73
N GLY A 85 5.35 -12.58 50.08
CA GLY A 85 5.55 -11.14 50.29
C GLY A 85 6.84 -10.52 49.75
N ASN A 86 6.90 -10.30 48.45
CA ASN A 86 7.38 -9.06 47.84
C ASN A 86 6.93 -9.05 46.37
N THR A 87 6.14 -8.06 45.97
CA THR A 87 5.82 -7.80 44.57
C THR A 87 7.10 -7.49 43.81
N LYS A 88 7.58 -8.47 43.06
CA LYS A 88 8.53 -8.32 41.96
C LYS A 88 7.87 -8.90 40.72
N PHE A 89 7.84 -8.10 39.66
CA PHE A 89 7.46 -8.55 38.34
C PHE A 89 8.52 -9.53 37.86
N ASP A 90 8.25 -10.82 38.02
CA ASP A 90 9.02 -11.87 37.38
C ASP A 90 8.45 -12.05 35.97
N LEU A 91 8.99 -11.28 35.03
CA LEU A 91 8.95 -11.67 33.62
C LEU A 91 9.66 -13.02 33.53
N ALA A 92 8.96 -14.04 33.03
CA ALA A 92 9.58 -15.31 32.68
C ALA A 92 10.79 -15.02 31.75
N PRO A 93 11.90 -15.79 31.85
CA PRO A 93 13.02 -15.61 30.95
C PRO A 93 12.50 -15.76 29.52
N VAL A 94 12.56 -14.66 28.75
CA VAL A 94 12.38 -14.69 27.31
C VAL A 94 13.41 -15.70 26.81
N GLY A 95 12.91 -16.81 26.28
CA GLY A 95 13.73 -17.86 25.72
C GLY A 95 14.63 -17.26 24.66
N ASP A 96 15.91 -17.59 24.76
CA ASP A 96 16.96 -17.34 23.78
C ASP A 96 16.39 -17.47 22.36
N ALA A 97 16.36 -16.35 21.63
CA ALA A 97 16.00 -16.28 20.22
C ALA A 97 17.14 -16.93 19.40
N GLY A 98 17.23 -18.25 19.53
CA GLY A 98 18.07 -19.09 18.71
C GLY A 98 17.47 -19.16 17.32
N GLY A 99 18.26 -18.72 16.34
CA GLY A 99 17.92 -18.81 14.92
C GLY A 99 17.40 -20.19 14.55
N GLY A 100 16.15 -20.22 14.09
CA GLY A 100 15.50 -21.40 13.59
C GLY A 100 14.28 -20.96 12.82
N GLN A 101 14.21 -21.37 11.55
CA GLN A 101 12.97 -21.47 10.79
C GLN A 101 11.90 -22.13 11.68
N GLY A 102 11.01 -21.32 12.23
CA GLY A 102 9.95 -21.73 13.16
C GLY A 102 8.61 -21.47 12.50
N GLY A 103 7.83 -22.53 12.33
CA GLY A 103 6.67 -22.60 11.45
C GLY A 103 5.59 -21.55 11.70
N PHE A 104 5.03 -21.08 10.59
CA PHE A 104 3.79 -20.32 10.51
C PHE A 104 2.63 -21.19 11.02
N GLY A 105 2.22 -20.99 12.26
CA GLY A 105 0.96 -21.47 12.81
C GLY A 105 -0.05 -20.31 12.95
N PRO A 106 -1.35 -20.59 13.20
CA PRO A 106 -2.35 -19.55 13.45
C PRO A 106 -1.88 -18.65 14.61
N GLY A 107 -1.86 -17.34 14.40
CA GLY A 107 -1.11 -16.38 15.23
C GLY A 107 0.23 -15.97 14.63
N SER A 108 0.30 -15.77 13.30
CA SER A 108 1.50 -15.40 12.55
C SER A 108 1.98 -13.96 12.77
N CYS A 109 1.23 -13.17 13.54
CA CYS A 109 1.48 -11.77 13.79
C CYS A 109 2.80 -11.56 14.54
N ARG A 110 3.74 -10.88 13.87
CA ARG A 110 5.03 -10.51 14.45
C ARG A 110 4.89 -9.22 15.24
N SER A 111 5.70 -9.06 16.27
CA SER A 111 5.61 -7.89 17.14
C SER A 111 5.79 -6.60 16.32
N SER A 112 6.73 -6.57 15.39
CA SER A 112 6.96 -5.45 14.49
C SER A 112 5.78 -5.10 13.59
N GLU A 113 5.03 -6.09 13.11
CA GLU A 113 3.86 -5.88 12.23
C GLU A 113 2.75 -5.13 12.97
N THR A 114 2.61 -5.33 14.30
CA THR A 114 1.65 -4.56 15.11
C THR A 114 1.96 -3.06 15.16
N TYR A 115 3.17 -2.65 14.78
CA TYR A 115 3.61 -1.26 14.72
C TYR A 115 3.79 -0.75 13.28
N GLY A 116 3.17 -1.42 12.31
CA GLY A 116 3.10 -0.95 10.93
C GLY A 116 4.22 -1.43 10.02
N ALA A 117 5.03 -2.40 10.45
CA ALA A 117 5.92 -3.10 9.52
C ALA A 117 5.09 -3.94 8.54
N SER A 118 5.51 -3.97 7.28
CA SER A 118 4.85 -4.75 6.24
C SER A 118 4.98 -6.26 6.49
N GLY A 119 4.21 -7.03 5.74
CA GLY A 119 4.19 -8.50 5.81
C GLY A 119 5.53 -9.18 5.49
N ASN A 120 5.47 -10.50 5.31
CA ASN A 120 6.69 -11.29 5.10
C ASN A 120 7.14 -11.24 3.64
N PHE A 121 8.35 -11.71 3.38
CA PHE A 121 8.88 -11.79 2.02
C PHE A 121 8.09 -12.80 1.18
N PRO A 122 7.73 -12.45 -0.06
CA PRO A 122 7.37 -13.45 -1.05
C PRO A 122 8.52 -14.44 -1.25
N ALA A 123 8.21 -15.73 -1.28
CA ALA A 123 9.16 -16.81 -1.45
C ALA A 123 8.89 -17.55 -2.77
N PHE A 124 8.87 -16.81 -3.88
CA PHE A 124 8.43 -17.37 -5.15
C PHE A 124 9.30 -18.54 -5.61
N GLU A 125 8.67 -19.60 -6.09
CA GLU A 125 9.33 -20.76 -6.70
C GLU A 125 9.83 -20.50 -8.12
N ASP A 126 9.52 -19.32 -8.70
CA ASP A 126 10.02 -18.92 -10.01
C ASP A 126 11.56 -18.88 -9.99
N PRO A 127 12.26 -19.64 -10.86
CA PRO A 127 13.71 -19.60 -10.93
C PRO A 127 14.30 -18.21 -11.16
N ALA A 128 13.57 -17.29 -11.80
CA ALA A 128 14.01 -15.91 -11.99
C ALA A 128 13.99 -15.09 -10.68
N TYR A 129 13.26 -15.54 -9.66
CA TYR A 129 13.23 -14.94 -8.33
C TYR A 129 14.29 -15.50 -7.39
N ALA A 130 14.98 -16.59 -7.76
CA ALA A 130 15.91 -17.28 -6.86
C ALA A 130 17.00 -16.37 -6.27
N ASP A 131 17.46 -15.36 -7.03
CA ASP A 131 18.48 -14.41 -6.58
C ASP A 131 17.95 -13.34 -5.59
N PHE A 132 16.62 -13.25 -5.40
CA PHE A 132 15.94 -12.32 -4.51
C PHE A 132 15.62 -12.90 -3.12
N LEU A 133 15.62 -14.24 -2.97
CA LEU A 133 15.18 -14.92 -1.74
C LEU A 133 15.97 -14.54 -0.47
N ASP A 134 17.24 -14.15 -0.63
CA ASP A 134 18.13 -13.75 0.47
C ASP A 134 18.41 -12.22 0.47
N ARG A 135 17.56 -11.43 -0.18
CA ARG A 135 17.75 -9.98 -0.39
C ARG A 135 16.79 -9.17 0.48
N THR A 136 17.09 -7.89 0.62
CA THR A 136 16.09 -6.87 0.98
C THR A 136 15.44 -6.41 -0.31
N VAL A 137 14.11 -6.38 -0.37
CA VAL A 137 13.39 -5.97 -1.57
C VAL A 137 12.40 -4.86 -1.28
N ALA A 138 12.16 -4.01 -2.27
CA ALA A 138 11.01 -3.13 -2.31
C ALA A 138 10.04 -3.64 -3.39
N ILE A 139 8.76 -3.54 -3.12
CA ILE A 139 7.70 -3.91 -4.07
C ILE A 139 6.98 -2.63 -4.44
N VAL A 140 6.90 -2.32 -5.74
CA VAL A 140 6.39 -1.03 -6.22
C VAL A 140 5.27 -1.26 -7.22
N THR A 141 4.11 -0.62 -7.00
CA THR A 141 3.05 -0.56 -8.00
C THR A 141 3.29 0.57 -8.99
N HIS A 142 2.90 0.37 -10.24
CA HIS A 142 3.06 1.38 -11.27
C HIS A 142 2.12 1.15 -12.45
N ASN A 143 2.01 2.16 -13.31
CA ASN A 143 1.21 2.15 -14.54
C ASN A 143 2.11 2.40 -15.76
N ASN A 144 3.21 1.63 -15.89
CA ASN A 144 4.12 1.78 -17.02
C ASN A 144 3.45 1.33 -18.33
N TRP A 145 3.40 2.23 -19.32
CA TRP A 145 2.74 2.05 -20.62
C TRP A 145 3.69 1.88 -21.81
N ASP A 146 4.94 1.47 -21.58
CA ASP A 146 5.95 1.18 -22.62
C ASP A 146 5.54 0.11 -23.65
N GLY A 147 4.34 -0.43 -23.52
CA GLY A 147 3.77 -1.46 -24.37
C GLY A 147 4.39 -2.83 -24.07
N PRO A 148 3.77 -3.92 -24.54
CA PRO A 148 4.31 -5.25 -24.32
C PRO A 148 5.74 -5.37 -24.90
N PRO A 149 6.69 -5.97 -24.16
CA PRO A 149 6.49 -6.70 -22.90
C PRO A 149 6.65 -5.89 -21.61
N ASN A 150 6.86 -4.57 -21.66
CA ASN A 150 7.26 -3.75 -20.50
C ASN A 150 6.08 -3.10 -19.75
N ASN A 151 4.84 -3.52 -20.03
CA ASN A 151 3.62 -2.92 -19.46
C ASN A 151 3.21 -3.53 -18.11
N PHE A 152 4.16 -3.61 -17.17
CA PHE A 152 3.94 -4.21 -15.86
C PHE A 152 3.12 -3.31 -14.94
N SER A 153 2.40 -3.91 -13.97
CA SER A 153 1.68 -3.20 -12.90
C SER A 153 2.42 -3.21 -11.57
N LEU A 154 3.43 -4.08 -11.44
CA LEU A 154 4.14 -4.37 -10.20
C LEU A 154 5.58 -4.77 -10.55
N THR A 155 6.55 -4.23 -9.82
CA THR A 155 7.96 -4.64 -9.88
C THR A 155 8.48 -4.91 -8.48
N ILE A 156 9.28 -5.96 -8.33
CA ILE A 156 10.10 -6.21 -7.14
C ILE A 156 11.53 -5.78 -7.44
N VAL A 157 12.11 -5.00 -6.54
CA VAL A 157 13.40 -4.34 -6.68
C VAL A 157 14.33 -4.90 -5.63
N ASP A 158 15.50 -5.42 -6.03
CA ASP A 158 16.56 -5.75 -5.08
C ASP A 158 17.22 -4.45 -4.61
N ILE A 159 16.96 -4.09 -3.36
CA ILE A 159 17.50 -2.90 -2.69
C ILE A 159 18.60 -3.28 -1.69
N SER A 160 19.09 -4.53 -1.74
CA SER A 160 20.11 -5.01 -0.82
C SER A 160 21.49 -4.41 -1.09
N GLY A 161 22.30 -4.37 -0.03
CA GLY A 161 23.71 -4.01 -0.11
C GLY A 161 24.00 -2.54 0.21
N ASP A 162 25.26 -2.16 0.04
CA ASP A 162 25.66 -0.78 0.27
C ASP A 162 25.05 0.11 -0.82
N PRO A 163 24.42 1.24 -0.43
CA PRO A 163 23.87 2.18 -1.40
C PRO A 163 24.99 2.65 -2.34
N PRO A 164 24.72 2.75 -3.65
CA PRO A 164 25.69 3.28 -4.59
C PRO A 164 26.04 4.73 -4.25
N PRO A 165 27.11 5.29 -4.85
CA PRO A 165 27.44 6.68 -4.59
C PRO A 165 26.21 7.57 -4.87
N PRO A 166 25.89 8.50 -3.96
CA PRO A 166 24.66 9.27 -4.07
C PRO A 166 24.50 10.01 -5.39
N ASN A 167 23.25 10.31 -5.75
CA ASN A 167 22.90 11.03 -6.97
C ASN A 167 23.39 10.35 -8.25
N MET A 168 23.34 9.02 -8.30
CA MET A 168 23.56 8.24 -9.50
C MET A 168 22.51 7.15 -9.60
N ASN A 169 22.01 6.92 -10.82
CA ASN A 169 21.12 5.81 -11.08
C ASN A 169 21.75 4.48 -10.68
N TYR A 170 21.09 3.77 -9.78
CA TYR A 170 21.41 2.40 -9.45
C TYR A 170 20.65 1.46 -10.37
N LEU A 171 21.40 0.68 -11.15
CA LEU A 171 20.83 -0.41 -11.95
C LEU A 171 20.52 -1.61 -11.05
N ALA A 172 19.50 -1.46 -10.22
CA ALA A 172 19.01 -2.49 -9.32
C ALA A 172 18.51 -3.70 -10.13
N PRO A 173 18.75 -4.94 -9.65
CA PRO A 173 18.03 -6.09 -10.18
C PRO A 173 16.51 -5.91 -10.00
N LEU A 174 15.77 -6.05 -11.09
CA LEU A 174 14.31 -5.98 -11.11
C LEU A 174 13.73 -7.37 -11.41
N TYR A 175 12.65 -7.70 -10.73
CA TYR A 175 11.85 -8.88 -10.98
C TYR A 175 10.40 -8.50 -11.26
N HIS A 176 9.87 -9.11 -12.32
CA HIS A 176 8.48 -9.05 -12.70
C HIS A 176 8.11 -10.37 -13.38
N ARG A 177 6.87 -10.85 -13.18
CA ARG A 177 6.35 -11.96 -13.95
C ARG A 177 5.68 -11.47 -15.24
N PRO A 178 5.76 -12.22 -16.36
CA PRO A 178 5.08 -11.86 -17.61
C PRO A 178 3.57 -11.64 -17.47
N GLU A 179 2.94 -12.24 -16.46
CA GLU A 179 1.50 -12.14 -16.19
C GLU A 179 1.11 -10.86 -15.44
N TRP A 180 2.06 -10.19 -14.77
CA TRP A 180 1.83 -9.04 -13.89
C TRP A 180 1.69 -7.72 -14.67
N THR A 181 0.79 -7.69 -15.64
CA THR A 181 0.65 -6.59 -16.60
C THR A 181 -0.64 -5.79 -16.40
N LEU A 182 -0.59 -4.52 -16.80
CA LEU A 182 -1.73 -3.58 -16.73
C LEU A 182 -2.95 -4.04 -17.54
N THR A 183 -2.71 -4.81 -18.59
CA THR A 183 -3.75 -5.32 -19.49
C THR A 183 -4.10 -6.78 -19.22
N GLY A 184 -3.39 -7.42 -18.29
CA GLY A 184 -3.56 -8.83 -17.94
C GLY A 184 -4.48 -9.02 -16.73
N ALA A 185 -4.30 -10.14 -16.05
CA ALA A 185 -5.11 -10.50 -14.88
C ALA A 185 -4.89 -9.58 -13.67
N LEU A 186 -3.72 -8.94 -13.57
CA LEU A 186 -3.38 -8.05 -12.47
C LEU A 186 -4.09 -6.70 -12.58
N GLY A 187 -4.12 -6.11 -13.78
CA GLY A 187 -4.82 -4.84 -14.03
C GLY A 187 -4.08 -3.63 -13.47
N LYS A 188 -4.81 -2.54 -13.20
CA LYS A 188 -4.27 -1.30 -12.64
C LYS A 188 -4.51 -1.23 -11.14
N ASN A 189 -3.45 -1.17 -10.35
CA ASN A 189 -3.54 -1.15 -8.89
C ASN A 189 -2.64 -0.06 -8.32
N PHE A 190 -3.13 0.68 -7.33
CA PHE A 190 -2.31 1.64 -6.59
C PHE A 190 -1.90 1.03 -5.27
N GLY A 191 -2.88 0.79 -4.40
CA GLY A 191 -2.61 0.32 -3.05
C GLY A 191 -2.01 -1.08 -3.03
N LEU A 192 -1.07 -1.27 -2.11
CA LEU A 192 -0.26 -2.46 -1.98
C LEU A 192 -0.13 -2.83 -0.51
N THR A 193 -0.23 -4.12 -0.18
CA THR A 193 0.18 -4.60 1.15
C THR A 193 0.61 -6.06 1.08
N LEU A 194 1.20 -6.56 2.16
CA LEU A 194 1.59 -7.96 2.31
C LEU A 194 1.06 -8.54 3.61
N ASP A 195 0.65 -9.81 3.57
CA ASP A 195 0.33 -10.55 4.80
C ASP A 195 1.57 -11.19 5.44
N SER A 196 1.42 -11.75 6.64
CA SER A 196 2.50 -12.44 7.36
C SER A 196 3.04 -13.69 6.63
N TYR A 197 2.39 -14.14 5.56
CA TYR A 197 2.79 -15.29 4.75
C TYR A 197 3.51 -14.89 3.45
N GLY A 198 3.61 -13.58 3.16
CA GLY A 198 4.25 -13.04 1.97
C GLY A 198 3.38 -13.08 0.73
N ASN A 199 2.06 -13.25 0.87
CA ASN A 199 1.14 -12.95 -0.23
C ASN A 199 1.06 -11.44 -0.42
N ILE A 200 0.96 -11.01 -1.67
CA ILE A 200 0.84 -9.59 -2.03
C ILE A 200 -0.62 -9.30 -2.36
N TYR A 201 -1.18 -8.22 -1.81
CA TYR A 201 -2.54 -7.78 -2.06
C TYR A 201 -2.54 -6.40 -2.70
N LEU A 202 -3.42 -6.22 -3.68
CA LEU A 202 -3.42 -5.06 -4.56
C LEU A 202 -4.83 -4.51 -4.71
N ALA A 203 -4.99 -3.24 -4.38
CA ALA A 203 -6.27 -2.54 -4.49
C ALA A 203 -6.39 -1.87 -5.88
N ALA A 204 -7.45 -2.24 -6.61
CA ALA A 204 -7.80 -1.59 -7.87
C ALA A 204 -7.90 -0.07 -7.71
N THR A 205 -7.42 0.66 -8.72
CA THR A 205 -7.39 2.13 -8.68
C THR A 205 -7.86 2.76 -9.98
N THR A 206 -8.32 4.02 -9.89
CA THR A 206 -8.57 4.88 -11.04
C THR A 206 -7.68 6.12 -11.13
N VAL A 207 -6.62 6.22 -10.32
CA VAL A 207 -5.76 7.42 -10.31
C VAL A 207 -5.07 7.68 -11.66
N TRP A 208 -4.93 6.63 -12.48
CA TRP A 208 -4.44 6.66 -13.87
C TRP A 208 -5.56 6.52 -14.91
N GLY A 209 -6.78 6.92 -14.58
CA GLY A 209 -7.95 6.79 -15.44
C GLY A 209 -8.77 5.53 -15.16
N ALA A 210 -9.75 5.25 -16.04
CA ALA A 210 -10.71 4.17 -15.83
C ALA A 210 -10.03 2.79 -15.64
N ASN A 211 -10.66 2.00 -14.77
CA ASN A 211 -10.30 0.63 -14.46
C ASN A 211 -11.48 -0.29 -14.82
N PRO A 212 -11.27 -1.37 -15.61
CA PRO A 212 -12.35 -2.28 -15.99
C PRO A 212 -12.88 -3.15 -14.85
N THR A 213 -12.13 -3.28 -13.75
CA THR A 213 -12.46 -4.09 -12.57
C THR A 213 -12.25 -3.26 -11.30
N PRO A 214 -13.02 -2.17 -11.10
CA PRO A 214 -12.79 -1.22 -10.02
C PRO A 214 -13.16 -1.78 -8.63
N ASP A 215 -13.86 -2.90 -8.58
CA ASP A 215 -14.40 -3.57 -7.40
C ASP A 215 -13.55 -4.73 -6.88
N GLU A 216 -12.49 -5.10 -7.60
CA GLU A 216 -11.67 -6.28 -7.29
C GLU A 216 -10.41 -5.91 -6.51
N ILE A 217 -10.14 -6.66 -5.44
CA ILE A 217 -8.83 -6.71 -4.79
C ILE A 217 -8.13 -7.97 -5.30
N LYS A 218 -6.91 -7.82 -5.79
CA LYS A 218 -6.11 -8.93 -6.31
C LYS A 218 -5.19 -9.46 -5.23
N ARG A 219 -4.97 -10.76 -5.24
CA ARG A 219 -3.91 -11.43 -4.48
C ARG A 219 -2.92 -12.06 -5.45
N ILE A 220 -1.64 -11.92 -5.15
CA ILE A 220 -0.56 -12.72 -5.71
C ILE A 220 -0.13 -13.70 -4.62
N ASP A 221 -0.22 -14.99 -4.91
CA ASP A 221 0.21 -16.03 -3.99
C ASP A 221 1.73 -15.95 -3.75
N GLY A 222 2.14 -15.88 -2.48
CA GLY A 222 3.53 -15.62 -2.08
C GLY A 222 4.54 -16.70 -2.46
N VAL A 223 4.09 -17.85 -2.98
CA VAL A 223 4.95 -19.00 -3.35
C VAL A 223 4.90 -19.24 -4.86
N THR A 224 3.70 -19.32 -5.44
CA THR A 224 3.52 -19.61 -6.87
C THR A 224 3.54 -18.35 -7.74
N GLY A 225 3.33 -17.18 -7.13
CA GLY A 225 3.13 -15.90 -7.81
C GLY A 225 1.85 -15.82 -8.64
N GLU A 226 0.91 -16.77 -8.48
CA GLU A 226 -0.35 -16.82 -9.21
C GLU A 226 -1.27 -15.68 -8.78
N ILE A 227 -1.99 -15.08 -9.75
CA ILE A 227 -2.93 -14.00 -9.51
C ILE A 227 -4.34 -14.57 -9.33
N THR A 228 -4.99 -14.23 -8.22
CA THR A 228 -6.42 -14.51 -7.98
C THR A 228 -7.16 -13.22 -7.59
N VAL A 229 -8.49 -13.22 -7.76
CA VAL A 229 -9.34 -12.25 -7.06
C VAL A 229 -9.44 -12.69 -5.61
N PHE A 230 -9.07 -11.82 -4.68
CA PHE A 230 -9.15 -12.05 -3.25
C PHE A 230 -10.53 -11.69 -2.72
N ALA A 231 -10.99 -10.48 -3.02
CA ALA A 231 -12.28 -9.97 -2.59
C ALA A 231 -12.90 -9.11 -3.68
N THR A 232 -14.23 -9.03 -3.66
CA THR A 232 -15.02 -8.08 -4.47
C THR A 232 -15.83 -7.22 -3.53
N LEU A 233 -15.56 -5.92 -3.51
CA LEU A 233 -16.26 -4.96 -2.65
C LEU A 233 -17.35 -4.21 -3.42
N PRO A 234 -18.36 -3.64 -2.73
CA PRO A 234 -19.29 -2.70 -3.34
C PRO A 234 -18.55 -1.50 -3.96
N ASN A 235 -18.34 -1.54 -5.27
CA ASN A 235 -17.81 -0.44 -6.07
C ASN A 235 -18.27 -0.63 -7.54
N SER A 236 -18.48 0.45 -8.27
CA SER A 236 -18.95 0.43 -9.65
C SER A 236 -18.22 1.44 -10.55
N GLY A 237 -17.13 2.06 -10.08
CA GLY A 237 -16.32 2.95 -10.91
C GLY A 237 -15.09 3.58 -10.23
N PRO A 238 -15.27 4.37 -9.14
CA PRO A 238 -14.20 5.11 -8.47
C PRO A 238 -13.03 4.30 -7.91
N ALA A 239 -13.24 2.99 -7.74
CA ALA A 239 -12.29 2.05 -7.16
C ALA A 239 -11.81 2.44 -5.75
N PHE A 240 -10.63 1.95 -5.36
CA PHE A 240 -10.07 2.09 -4.02
C PHE A 240 -8.94 3.13 -3.97
N GLY A 241 -8.62 3.56 -2.75
CA GLY A 241 -7.49 4.43 -2.46
C GLY A 241 -6.22 3.63 -2.17
N ASN A 242 -6.17 3.00 -1.00
CA ASN A 242 -5.08 2.15 -0.54
C ASN A 242 -5.65 0.96 0.30
N ILE A 243 -4.78 0.00 0.65
CA ILE A 243 -5.06 -1.21 1.42
C ILE A 243 -3.95 -1.43 2.45
N ASN A 244 -4.28 -1.91 3.64
CA ASN A 244 -3.30 -2.34 4.64
C ASN A 244 -3.75 -3.64 5.32
N TYR A 245 -2.80 -4.52 5.62
CA TYR A 245 -3.01 -5.72 6.43
C TYR A 245 -2.70 -5.45 7.90
N ASP A 246 -3.60 -5.86 8.79
CA ASP A 246 -3.37 -5.93 10.23
C ASP A 246 -3.23 -7.38 10.68
N CYS A 247 -2.06 -7.71 11.23
CA CYS A 247 -1.78 -9.09 11.63
C CYS A 247 -2.50 -9.51 12.92
N VAL A 248 -2.90 -8.55 13.77
CA VAL A 248 -3.55 -8.87 15.05
C VAL A 248 -4.95 -9.41 14.80
N SER A 249 -5.73 -8.70 13.99
CA SER A 249 -7.07 -9.09 13.58
C SER A 249 -7.11 -10.03 12.36
N GLU A 250 -5.94 -10.32 11.76
CA GLU A 250 -5.80 -11.02 10.48
C GLU A 250 -6.80 -10.48 9.43
N SER A 251 -6.86 -9.15 9.32
CA SER A 251 -7.82 -8.44 8.47
C SER A 251 -7.13 -7.43 7.53
N PHE A 252 -7.81 -7.10 6.44
CA PHE A 252 -7.42 -6.02 5.53
C PHE A 252 -8.33 -4.82 5.69
N TYR A 253 -7.73 -3.62 5.72
CA TYR A 253 -8.45 -2.36 5.69
C TYR A 253 -8.29 -1.69 4.34
N VAL A 254 -9.40 -1.42 3.66
CA VAL A 254 -9.41 -0.90 2.27
C VAL A 254 -10.23 0.37 2.19
N SER A 255 -9.64 1.46 1.72
CA SER A 255 -10.36 2.71 1.49
C SER A 255 -11.09 2.70 0.15
N ASN A 256 -12.36 3.12 0.13
CA ASN A 256 -13.21 3.14 -1.05
C ASN A 256 -13.56 4.58 -1.45
N HIS A 257 -13.26 4.95 -2.70
CA HIS A 257 -13.47 6.30 -3.21
C HIS A 257 -14.92 6.61 -3.64
N GLU A 258 -15.78 5.60 -3.72
CA GLU A 258 -17.18 5.73 -4.16
C GLU A 258 -18.11 6.07 -3.00
N ASP A 259 -18.10 5.27 -1.94
CA ASP A 259 -19.03 5.40 -0.82
C ASP A 259 -18.42 6.08 0.42
N GLY A 260 -17.10 6.36 0.39
CA GLY A 260 -16.35 6.99 1.46
C GLY A 260 -16.11 6.09 2.67
N ARG A 261 -16.19 4.77 2.50
CA ARG A 261 -15.98 3.79 3.57
C ARG A 261 -14.54 3.27 3.58
N ILE A 262 -14.12 2.86 4.77
CA ILE A 262 -13.02 1.92 4.95
C ILE A 262 -13.65 0.56 5.26
N TYR A 263 -13.33 -0.44 4.46
CA TYR A 263 -13.80 -1.81 4.60
C TYR A 263 -12.81 -2.62 5.43
N GLN A 264 -13.29 -3.41 6.36
CA GLN A 264 -12.55 -4.49 7.01
C GLN A 264 -12.92 -5.82 6.34
N ILE A 265 -11.92 -6.56 5.89
CA ILE A 265 -12.07 -7.84 5.17
C ILE A 265 -11.26 -8.90 5.89
N ASP A 266 -11.80 -10.10 6.09
CA ASP A 266 -11.04 -11.22 6.66
C ASP A 266 -10.14 -11.91 5.63
N MET A 267 -9.36 -12.90 6.09
CA MET A 267 -8.45 -13.70 5.24
C MET A 267 -9.15 -14.55 4.17
N ASP A 268 -10.47 -14.75 4.25
CA ASP A 268 -11.25 -15.45 3.23
C ASP A 268 -11.80 -14.49 2.15
N GLY A 269 -11.60 -13.18 2.33
CA GLY A 269 -12.08 -12.15 1.41
C GLY A 269 -13.49 -11.65 1.71
N ASP A 270 -14.07 -12.04 2.86
CA ASP A 270 -15.41 -11.65 3.29
C ASP A 270 -15.40 -10.32 4.05
N ILE A 271 -16.44 -9.50 3.84
CA ILE A 271 -16.58 -8.21 4.54
C ILE A 271 -17.00 -8.45 6.00
N VAL A 272 -16.11 -8.11 6.93
CA VAL A 272 -16.34 -8.21 8.38
C VAL A 272 -17.07 -6.98 8.89
N SER A 273 -16.60 -5.80 8.52
CA SER A 273 -17.20 -4.53 8.92
C SER A 273 -16.90 -3.40 7.95
N THR A 274 -17.58 -2.28 8.10
CA THR A 274 -17.26 -1.03 7.38
C THR A 274 -17.30 0.15 8.34
N TYR A 275 -16.46 1.15 8.09
CA TYR A 275 -16.43 2.42 8.81
C TYR A 275 -16.57 3.59 7.83
N LYS A 276 -17.49 4.54 8.10
CA LYS A 276 -17.66 5.75 7.30
C LYS A 276 -17.24 6.98 8.06
N HIS A 277 -16.19 7.65 7.58
CA HIS A 277 -15.60 8.81 8.25
C HIS A 277 -16.63 9.94 8.49
N SER A 278 -17.46 10.26 7.50
CA SER A 278 -18.32 11.44 7.55
C SER A 278 -19.48 11.36 8.55
N THR A 279 -19.88 10.13 8.92
CA THR A 279 -20.96 9.89 9.88
C THR A 279 -20.49 9.22 11.17
N GLY A 280 -19.31 8.60 11.15
CA GLY A 280 -18.83 7.73 12.23
C GLY A 280 -19.55 6.39 12.27
N ASP A 281 -20.31 6.03 11.24
CA ASP A 281 -21.08 4.78 11.22
C ASP A 281 -20.16 3.58 11.05
N VAL A 282 -20.32 2.60 11.92
CA VAL A 282 -19.78 1.25 11.78
C VAL A 282 -20.91 0.28 11.46
N THR A 283 -20.76 -0.51 10.39
CA THR A 283 -21.69 -1.58 10.03
C THR A 283 -20.97 -2.92 10.10
N ILE A 284 -21.56 -3.90 10.77
CA ILE A 284 -21.06 -5.28 10.76
C ILE A 284 -21.59 -5.99 9.51
N GLY A 285 -20.68 -6.57 8.74
CA GLY A 285 -20.94 -7.09 7.40
C GLY A 285 -20.99 -5.98 6.34
N PRO A 286 -21.45 -6.32 5.11
CA PRO A 286 -21.56 -5.36 4.02
C PRO A 286 -22.57 -4.24 4.35
N ALA A 287 -22.20 -3.00 4.00
CA ALA A 287 -23.13 -1.88 4.04
C ALA A 287 -24.25 -2.06 3.00
N ASN A 288 -25.44 -1.52 3.29
CA ASN A 288 -26.61 -1.60 2.40
C ASN A 288 -27.34 -0.24 2.35
N ASP A 289 -26.57 0.78 2.00
CA ASP A 289 -27.08 2.15 1.86
C ASP A 289 -27.96 2.25 0.60
N PRO A 290 -29.17 2.83 0.68
CA PRO A 290 -30.05 2.90 -0.48
C PRO A 290 -29.44 3.69 -1.65
N GLY A 291 -29.22 3.00 -2.77
CA GLY A 291 -28.72 3.59 -4.00
C GLY A 291 -27.22 3.49 -4.21
N GLU A 292 -26.48 2.94 -3.23
CA GLU A 292 -25.06 2.64 -3.35
C GLU A 292 -24.82 1.18 -3.76
N PRO A 293 -23.74 0.86 -4.48
CA PRO A 293 -22.81 1.78 -5.17
C PRO A 293 -23.49 2.52 -6.34
N ASP A 294 -23.17 3.80 -6.56
CA ASP A 294 -23.82 4.69 -7.56
C ASP A 294 -22.94 5.13 -8.75
N GLY A 295 -21.68 4.73 -8.75
CA GLY A 295 -20.65 4.99 -9.75
C GLY A 295 -20.01 6.37 -9.64
N GLN A 296 -20.31 7.14 -8.60
CA GLN A 296 -19.80 8.49 -8.38
C GLN A 296 -18.79 8.50 -7.25
N PHE A 297 -17.77 9.35 -7.38
CA PHE A 297 -16.85 9.55 -6.26
C PHE A 297 -17.58 10.26 -5.11
N VAL A 298 -17.38 9.77 -3.89
CA VAL A 298 -17.82 10.47 -2.68
C VAL A 298 -17.21 11.88 -2.65
N PRO A 299 -17.91 12.91 -2.13
CA PRO A 299 -17.38 14.25 -2.05
C PRO A 299 -16.01 14.34 -1.35
N ARG A 300 -15.18 15.28 -1.83
CA ARG A 300 -13.93 15.63 -1.12
C ARG A 300 -14.24 16.12 0.30
N GLY A 301 -13.42 15.70 1.25
CA GLY A 301 -13.64 15.86 2.69
C GLY A 301 -14.32 14.65 3.34
N GLU A 302 -14.80 13.69 2.55
CA GLU A 302 -15.35 12.42 3.02
C GLU A 302 -14.63 11.21 2.42
N ARG A 303 -13.70 11.45 1.50
CA ARG A 303 -13.04 10.42 0.69
C ARG A 303 -11.77 9.90 1.38
N PRO A 304 -11.75 8.68 1.93
CA PRO A 304 -10.54 8.10 2.50
C PRO A 304 -9.55 7.73 1.38
N TRP A 305 -8.24 7.73 1.68
CA TRP A 305 -7.24 7.23 0.74
C TRP A 305 -6.18 6.36 1.44
N ALA A 306 -5.17 6.96 2.07
CA ALA A 306 -4.15 6.21 2.81
C ALA A 306 -4.82 5.48 3.98
N VAL A 307 -4.36 4.26 4.27
CA VAL A 307 -4.79 3.45 5.42
C VAL A 307 -3.58 2.67 5.92
N GLN A 308 -3.31 2.67 7.23
CA GLN A 308 -2.22 1.91 7.84
C GLN A 308 -2.57 1.57 9.30
N SER A 309 -2.44 0.31 9.67
CA SER A 309 -2.63 -0.14 11.06
C SER A 309 -1.35 0.11 11.85
N HIS A 310 -1.49 0.66 13.07
CA HIS A 310 -0.37 0.91 13.96
C HIS A 310 -0.85 0.95 15.41
N ALA A 311 -0.25 0.12 16.26
CA ALA A 311 -0.42 0.11 17.71
C ALA A 311 -1.90 0.09 18.17
N GLY A 312 -2.73 -0.75 17.53
CA GLY A 312 -4.15 -0.90 17.86
C GLY A 312 -5.05 0.23 17.36
N ARG A 313 -4.56 1.04 16.40
CA ARG A 313 -5.34 2.06 15.72
C ARG A 313 -5.16 1.93 14.21
N LEU A 314 -6.22 2.25 13.48
CA LEU A 314 -6.13 2.51 12.05
C LEU A 314 -5.87 4.00 11.83
N TYR A 315 -4.77 4.32 11.17
CA TYR A 315 -4.47 5.65 10.67
C TYR A 315 -4.91 5.74 9.21
N TYR A 316 -5.51 6.86 8.84
CA TYR A 316 -6.01 7.04 7.48
C TYR A 316 -6.02 8.51 7.08
N SER A 317 -5.94 8.77 5.78
CA SER A 317 -6.06 10.12 5.24
C SER A 317 -7.45 10.38 4.66
N ILE A 318 -7.86 11.65 4.65
CA ILE A 318 -9.05 12.13 3.97
C ILE A 318 -8.65 13.12 2.87
N TRP A 319 -9.03 12.80 1.63
CA TRP A 319 -8.88 13.67 0.48
C TRP A 319 -9.89 14.82 0.55
N GLY A 320 -9.46 15.94 1.15
CA GLY A 320 -10.18 17.21 1.19
C GLY A 320 -10.10 18.08 -0.07
N ASN A 321 -10.64 19.29 0.05
CA ASN A 321 -10.39 20.36 -0.93
C ASN A 321 -8.94 20.85 -0.84
N SER A 322 -8.52 21.77 -1.72
CA SER A 322 -7.15 22.28 -1.70
C SER A 322 -6.79 22.87 -0.34
N ASN A 323 -5.74 22.31 0.30
CA ASN A 323 -5.26 22.63 1.65
C ASN A 323 -6.16 22.17 2.81
N ASP A 324 -7.16 21.33 2.53
CA ASP A 324 -8.07 20.73 3.52
C ASP A 324 -7.88 19.21 3.64
N HIS A 325 -6.71 18.69 3.25
CA HIS A 325 -6.37 17.27 3.43
C HIS A 325 -6.03 17.00 4.89
N SER A 326 -6.48 15.88 5.45
CA SER A 326 -6.27 15.56 6.88
C SER A 326 -5.86 14.12 7.07
N VAL A 327 -5.12 13.87 8.15
CA VAL A 327 -4.80 12.55 8.67
C VAL A 327 -5.53 12.35 9.98
N TRP A 328 -6.14 11.19 10.11
CA TRP A 328 -6.96 10.78 11.24
C TRP A 328 -6.47 9.44 11.77
N SER A 329 -6.85 9.15 13.00
CA SER A 329 -6.74 7.80 13.55
C SER A 329 -8.02 7.40 14.28
N VAL A 330 -8.29 6.11 14.35
CA VAL A 330 -9.40 5.52 15.11
C VAL A 330 -8.94 4.20 15.71
N ALA A 331 -9.25 3.96 16.99
CA ALA A 331 -8.89 2.70 17.67
C ALA A 331 -9.79 1.55 17.22
N TYR A 332 -9.32 0.34 17.47
CA TYR A 332 -10.16 -0.86 17.44
C TYR A 332 -10.85 -1.08 18.80
N GLU A 333 -12.04 -1.70 18.80
CA GLU A 333 -12.76 -2.12 20.01
C GLU A 333 -12.01 -3.25 20.75
N GLY A 334 -11.27 -4.06 20.00
CA GLY A 334 -10.43 -5.14 20.49
C GLY A 334 -9.56 -5.76 19.39
N ASP A 335 -9.04 -6.96 19.65
CA ASP A 335 -8.13 -7.67 18.75
C ASP A 335 -8.83 -8.21 17.48
N ASP A 336 -10.16 -8.10 17.38
CA ASP A 336 -10.91 -8.43 16.16
C ASP A 336 -10.90 -7.32 15.11
N GLY A 337 -10.23 -6.19 15.40
CA GLY A 337 -10.00 -5.11 14.44
C GLY A 337 -11.25 -4.28 14.12
N ILE A 338 -12.38 -4.50 14.79
CA ILE A 338 -13.59 -3.70 14.58
C ILE A 338 -13.32 -2.28 15.07
N ILE A 339 -13.60 -1.28 14.26
CA ILE A 339 -13.35 0.13 14.59
C ILE A 339 -14.27 0.60 15.73
N ASP A 340 -13.70 1.26 16.75
CA ASP A 340 -14.44 2.05 17.75
C ASP A 340 -14.57 3.50 17.28
N PRO A 341 -15.70 3.90 16.67
CA PRO A 341 -15.86 5.23 16.10
C PRO A 341 -15.82 6.35 17.15
N GLY A 342 -16.04 6.03 18.44
CA GLY A 342 -15.96 6.99 19.55
C GLY A 342 -14.55 7.50 19.83
N THR A 343 -13.54 6.83 19.27
CA THR A 343 -12.10 7.16 19.45
C THR A 343 -11.49 7.88 18.25
N ALA A 344 -12.30 8.19 17.24
CA ALA A 344 -11.84 8.88 16.04
C ALA A 344 -11.27 10.26 16.40
N LYS A 345 -10.06 10.53 15.95
CA LYS A 345 -9.30 11.75 16.22
C LYS A 345 -8.67 12.25 14.93
N MET A 346 -8.83 13.53 14.63
CA MET A 346 -8.00 14.19 13.62
C MET A 346 -6.62 14.40 14.25
N GLU A 347 -5.60 13.79 13.66
CA GLU A 347 -4.22 13.98 14.13
C GLU A 347 -3.66 15.31 13.65
N PHE A 348 -3.82 15.61 12.36
CA PHE A 348 -3.37 16.88 11.78
C PHE A 348 -3.94 17.13 10.38
N MET A 349 -3.81 18.38 9.94
CA MET A 349 -3.99 18.76 8.54
C MET A 349 -2.67 18.56 7.78
N SER A 350 -2.73 17.88 6.63
CA SER A 350 -1.58 17.75 5.74
C SER A 350 -1.29 19.11 5.07
N PRO A 351 -0.04 19.58 5.00
CA PRO A 351 0.30 20.79 4.27
C PRO A 351 0.09 20.64 2.76
N GLY A 352 -0.07 21.75 2.05
CA GLY A 352 -0.12 21.76 0.58
C GLY A 352 -1.48 21.36 -0.01
N SER A 353 -1.55 21.29 -1.34
CA SER A 353 -2.81 21.13 -2.08
C SER A 353 -3.06 19.72 -2.61
N GLN A 354 -2.22 18.76 -2.25
CA GLN A 354 -2.28 17.39 -2.75
C GLN A 354 -2.74 16.42 -1.67
N PRO A 355 -3.56 15.42 -2.02
CA PRO A 355 -3.99 14.39 -1.08
C PRO A 355 -2.81 13.52 -0.63
N VAL A 356 -2.92 13.02 0.60
CA VAL A 356 -2.04 11.98 1.13
C VAL A 356 -2.56 10.65 0.62
N SER A 357 -1.79 9.98 -0.23
CA SER A 357 -2.18 8.69 -0.82
C SER A 357 -1.67 7.50 -0.03
N ASP A 358 -0.61 7.71 0.74
CA ASP A 358 0.04 6.66 1.50
C ASP A 358 0.68 7.20 2.78
N LEU A 359 0.86 6.32 3.77
CA LEU A 359 1.50 6.61 5.04
C LEU A 359 2.14 5.36 5.64
N SER A 360 3.33 5.50 6.22
CA SER A 360 4.08 4.39 6.82
C SER A 360 4.69 4.82 8.16
N PHE A 361 4.93 3.84 9.03
CA PHE A 361 5.57 4.02 10.33
C PHE A 361 6.96 3.41 10.32
N ALA A 362 7.93 4.17 10.81
CA ALA A 362 9.28 3.68 10.96
C ALA A 362 9.46 2.82 12.21
N HIS A 363 10.58 2.10 12.26
CA HIS A 363 11.00 1.30 13.41
C HIS A 363 11.10 2.08 14.74
N SER A 364 11.30 3.40 14.71
CA SER A 364 11.31 4.24 15.92
C SER A 364 9.96 4.87 16.27
N GLY A 365 8.91 4.53 15.51
CA GLY A 365 7.52 4.95 15.77
C GLY A 365 7.16 6.34 15.23
N TRP A 366 8.01 6.96 14.41
CA TRP A 366 7.64 8.18 13.69
C TRP A 366 6.91 7.83 12.38
N MET A 367 6.13 8.79 11.88
CA MET A 367 5.25 8.62 10.73
C MET A 367 5.78 9.40 9.53
N LEU A 368 5.72 8.76 8.36
CA LEU A 368 5.76 9.44 7.07
C LEU A 368 4.40 9.43 6.40
N ILE A 369 4.12 10.52 5.70
CA ILE A 369 3.03 10.60 4.74
C ILE A 369 3.60 10.93 3.37
N ALA A 370 3.02 10.34 2.32
CA ALA A 370 3.33 10.67 0.93
C ALA A 370 2.12 11.29 0.25
N GLN A 371 2.34 12.42 -0.41
CA GLN A 371 1.34 13.03 -1.25
C GLN A 371 1.39 12.48 -2.68
N ARG A 372 0.24 12.43 -3.34
CA ARG A 372 0.15 12.18 -4.78
C ARG A 372 -0.43 13.36 -5.53
N THR A 373 0.20 13.74 -6.63
CA THR A 373 -0.26 14.89 -7.41
C THR A 373 -1.51 14.50 -8.19
N MET A 374 -2.64 15.13 -7.86
CA MET A 374 -3.94 14.89 -8.46
C MET A 374 -4.58 16.19 -8.95
N SER A 375 -4.86 16.26 -10.25
CA SER A 375 -5.55 17.37 -10.91
C SER A 375 -7.07 17.17 -11.01
N GLY A 376 -7.54 15.94 -10.80
CA GLY A 376 -8.93 15.53 -10.80
C GLY A 376 -9.07 14.13 -10.19
N ASP A 377 -10.29 13.60 -10.08
CA ASP A 377 -10.54 12.34 -9.36
C ASP A 377 -9.82 11.12 -9.97
N MET A 378 -9.61 11.14 -11.30
CA MET A 378 -8.89 10.09 -12.05
C MET A 378 -7.71 10.64 -12.86
N GLN A 379 -7.18 11.80 -12.45
CA GLN A 379 -6.18 12.53 -13.23
C GLN A 379 -4.96 12.85 -12.39
N THR A 380 -4.00 11.94 -12.38
CA THR A 380 -2.68 12.19 -11.81
C THR A 380 -1.88 13.22 -12.61
N GLY A 381 -0.98 13.92 -11.93
CA GLY A 381 0.00 14.84 -12.50
C GLY A 381 1.35 14.64 -11.82
N ALA A 382 2.29 15.54 -12.08
CA ALA A 382 3.64 15.49 -11.52
C ALA A 382 4.02 16.85 -10.91
N HIS A 383 5.05 16.85 -10.06
CA HIS A 383 5.73 18.06 -9.59
C HIS A 383 4.88 18.97 -8.69
N GLN A 384 3.95 18.43 -7.90
CA GLN A 384 3.23 19.18 -6.87
C GLN A 384 3.16 18.51 -5.49
N SER A 385 3.80 17.34 -5.32
CA SER A 385 3.65 16.47 -4.16
C SER A 385 4.96 16.23 -3.43
N THR A 386 4.90 16.19 -2.11
CA THR A 386 6.07 15.92 -1.26
C THR A 386 5.72 14.87 -0.21
N THR A 387 6.72 14.42 0.52
CA THR A 387 6.61 13.66 1.75
C THR A 387 6.76 14.57 2.97
N PHE A 388 6.16 14.18 4.10
CA PHE A 388 6.31 14.87 5.38
C PHE A 388 6.54 13.88 6.51
N GLU A 389 7.37 14.30 7.46
CA GLU A 389 7.70 13.55 8.68
C GLU A 389 6.96 14.12 9.89
N TYR A 390 6.53 13.22 10.77
CA TYR A 390 5.88 13.52 12.04
C TYR A 390 6.43 12.64 13.15
N ASP A 391 6.83 13.27 14.26
CA ASP A 391 7.20 12.59 15.49
C ASP A 391 6.02 12.57 16.45
N TYR A 392 5.86 11.49 17.21
CA TYR A 392 4.92 11.46 18.32
C TYR A 392 5.53 12.05 19.59
N GLN A 393 5.01 13.20 20.03
CA GLN A 393 5.52 13.93 21.20
C GLN A 393 4.35 14.35 22.10
N ASP A 394 4.43 13.97 23.38
CA ASP A 394 3.45 14.34 24.42
C ASP A 394 1.98 14.02 24.07
N GLY A 395 1.74 12.96 23.29
CA GLY A 395 0.39 12.52 22.90
C GLY A 395 -0.12 13.07 21.56
N GLU A 396 0.73 13.78 20.81
CA GLU A 396 0.37 14.43 19.55
C GLU A 396 1.44 14.20 18.47
N TRP A 397 1.00 14.13 17.20
CA TRP A 397 1.89 14.10 16.05
C TRP A 397 2.40 15.50 15.72
N VAL A 398 3.72 15.69 15.81
CA VAL A 398 4.40 16.97 15.59
C VAL A 398 5.18 16.89 14.29
N SER A 399 4.83 17.75 13.34
CA SER A 399 5.52 17.83 12.05
C SER A 399 6.99 18.22 12.22
N GLN A 400 7.87 17.44 11.59
CA GLN A 400 9.29 17.74 11.41
C GLN A 400 9.57 18.44 10.07
N GLY A 401 8.57 18.49 9.19
CA GLY A 401 8.64 19.13 7.88
C GLY A 401 8.96 18.14 6.76
N THR A 402 9.58 18.63 5.69
CA THR A 402 9.99 17.85 4.51
C THR A 402 11.44 17.39 4.68
N THR A 403 11.68 16.44 5.58
CA THR A 403 13.03 15.90 5.86
C THR A 403 13.58 15.05 4.72
N TYR A 404 12.69 14.34 4.04
CA TYR A 404 12.99 13.48 2.90
C TYR A 404 12.48 14.17 1.64
N ILE A 405 13.40 14.61 0.78
CA ILE A 405 13.08 15.39 -0.42
C ILE A 405 13.16 14.46 -1.63
N VAL A 406 12.03 14.25 -2.30
CA VAL A 406 11.95 13.35 -3.46
C VAL A 406 12.28 14.11 -4.75
N GLY A 407 13.30 13.61 -5.45
CA GLY A 407 13.76 14.05 -6.75
C GLY A 407 14.40 15.43 -6.84
N GLU A 408 14.92 15.74 -8.03
CA GLU A 408 15.74 16.93 -8.29
C GLU A 408 14.91 18.20 -8.46
N LEU A 409 13.67 18.06 -8.93
CA LEU A 409 12.71 19.16 -9.02
C LEU A 409 12.08 19.42 -7.64
N LEU A 410 12.91 19.95 -6.74
CA LEU A 410 12.65 20.22 -5.32
C LEU A 410 11.21 20.65 -4.99
N PRO A 411 10.69 20.28 -3.81
CA PRO A 411 10.57 18.92 -3.25
C PRO A 411 9.29 18.23 -3.77
N TYR A 412 8.85 18.56 -4.98
CA TYR A 412 7.47 18.30 -5.40
C TYR A 412 7.31 17.04 -6.25
N SER A 413 8.29 16.14 -6.24
CA SER A 413 8.29 15.00 -7.15
C SER A 413 7.91 13.67 -6.53
N ALA A 414 7.34 13.65 -5.31
CA ALA A 414 6.76 12.42 -4.77
C ALA A 414 5.57 11.96 -5.62
N THR A 415 5.46 10.66 -5.87
CA THR A 415 4.34 10.06 -6.63
C THR A 415 3.34 9.32 -5.74
N GLY A 416 3.62 9.22 -4.44
CA GLY A 416 2.61 8.96 -3.44
C GLY A 416 2.72 7.63 -2.70
N GLY A 417 3.82 6.88 -2.84
CA GLY A 417 4.16 5.75 -1.98
C GLY A 417 5.36 6.09 -1.09
N VAL A 418 5.35 5.58 0.14
CA VAL A 418 6.45 5.71 1.10
C VAL A 418 6.49 4.54 2.08
N ASP A 419 7.67 3.97 2.26
CA ASP A 419 7.89 2.97 3.30
C ASP A 419 9.33 2.97 3.85
N HIS A 420 9.58 2.21 4.90
CA HIS A 420 10.83 2.23 5.66
C HIS A 420 11.51 0.86 5.66
N ASP A 421 12.84 0.87 5.64
CA ASP A 421 13.55 -0.26 6.21
C ASP A 421 13.20 -0.30 7.70
N PHE A 422 12.50 -1.34 8.13
CA PHE A 422 12.01 -1.44 9.49
C PHE A 422 13.12 -1.92 10.47
N VAL A 423 14.22 -1.17 10.49
CA VAL A 423 15.39 -1.36 11.37
C VAL A 423 15.84 0.00 11.92
N ASP A 424 16.60 -0.02 13.01
CA ASP A 424 17.11 1.22 13.61
C ASP A 424 18.02 2.00 12.62
N ASN A 425 17.70 3.28 12.40
CA ASN A 425 18.31 4.15 11.38
C ASN A 425 18.20 3.62 9.94
N GLY A 426 17.15 2.85 9.64
CA GLY A 426 16.84 2.34 8.30
C GLY A 426 16.62 3.44 7.25
N TYR A 427 16.70 3.07 5.97
CA TYR A 427 16.38 3.99 4.87
C TYR A 427 14.87 4.23 4.79
N VAL A 428 14.53 5.36 4.19
CA VAL A 428 13.19 5.68 3.73
C VAL A 428 13.15 5.51 2.22
N TRP A 429 12.17 4.76 1.74
CA TRP A 429 11.95 4.48 0.34
C TRP A 429 10.69 5.17 -0.14
N MET A 430 10.80 5.95 -1.21
CA MET A 430 9.69 6.75 -1.74
C MET A 430 9.63 6.61 -3.25
N THR A 431 8.42 6.53 -3.78
CA THR A 431 8.21 6.62 -5.22
C THR A 431 8.27 8.06 -5.68
N GLY A 432 8.90 8.30 -6.83
CA GLY A 432 9.11 9.65 -7.32
C GLY A 432 9.28 9.81 -8.82
N ASP A 433 8.85 10.98 -9.28
CA ASP A 433 9.14 11.51 -10.61
C ASP A 433 10.48 12.24 -10.59
N ALA A 434 11.15 12.33 -11.75
CA ALA A 434 12.29 13.23 -11.98
C ALA A 434 13.33 13.17 -10.85
N LEU A 435 13.71 11.94 -10.49
CA LEU A 435 14.71 11.66 -9.46
C LEU A 435 16.07 12.22 -9.87
N ASP A 436 16.42 12.02 -11.14
CA ASP A 436 17.46 12.77 -11.85
C ASP A 436 16.79 13.33 -13.11
N PHE A 437 16.85 14.65 -13.32
CA PHE A 437 16.10 15.30 -14.40
C PHE A 437 17.00 15.92 -15.47
N TYR A 438 18.23 16.27 -15.12
CA TYR A 438 19.12 16.97 -16.05
C TYR A 438 20.01 15.98 -16.83
N THR A 439 19.70 15.88 -18.12
CA THR A 439 20.41 15.07 -19.15
C THR A 439 21.93 14.93 -18.95
N PRO A 440 22.52 13.75 -19.26
CA PRO A 440 22.05 12.81 -20.27
C PRO A 440 21.02 11.77 -19.80
N ASP A 441 21.00 11.46 -18.51
CA ASP A 441 20.13 10.42 -17.95
C ASP A 441 18.96 11.09 -17.22
N VAL A 442 17.77 10.52 -17.35
CA VAL A 442 16.58 10.92 -16.60
C VAL A 442 16.08 9.70 -15.83
N VAL A 443 15.87 9.83 -14.53
CA VAL A 443 15.57 8.69 -13.65
C VAL A 443 14.20 8.89 -13.02
N TYR A 444 13.33 7.89 -13.14
CA TYR A 444 12.01 7.87 -12.53
C TYR A 444 11.76 6.53 -11.87
N GLY A 445 11.18 6.54 -10.67
CA GLY A 445 10.90 5.28 -9.98
C GLY A 445 11.00 5.39 -8.48
N LEU A 446 12.12 4.90 -7.92
CA LEU A 446 12.28 4.67 -6.50
C LEU A 446 13.50 5.41 -5.93
N GLN A 447 13.32 6.13 -4.82
CA GLN A 447 14.38 6.82 -4.11
C GLN A 447 14.50 6.30 -2.67
N GLY A 448 15.68 5.77 -2.32
CA GLY A 448 16.06 5.39 -0.97
C GLY A 448 16.91 6.47 -0.31
N THR A 449 16.40 7.11 0.75
CA THR A 449 17.10 8.19 1.48
C THR A 449 17.50 7.71 2.88
N PRO A 450 18.74 7.97 3.33
CA PRO A 450 19.17 7.57 4.67
C PRO A 450 18.32 8.22 5.77
N TYR A 451 18.25 7.59 6.95
CA TYR A 451 17.54 8.10 8.14
C TYR A 451 17.82 9.57 8.50
N GLY A 452 19.03 10.07 8.20
CA GLY A 452 19.38 11.47 8.45
C GLY A 452 18.62 12.49 7.59
N GLY A 453 17.80 12.03 6.64
CA GLY A 453 17.11 12.88 5.68
C GLY A 453 18.02 13.44 4.59
N GLY A 454 17.43 14.25 3.72
CA GLY A 454 18.11 14.90 2.60
C GLY A 454 17.35 14.73 1.28
N GLY A 455 18.00 15.14 0.19
CA GLY A 455 17.55 14.91 -1.17
C GLY A 455 18.46 13.93 -1.90
N ILE A 456 18.36 13.93 -3.23
CA ILE A 456 19.07 13.04 -4.14
C ILE A 456 20.59 13.00 -3.92
N GLU A 457 21.19 14.05 -3.38
CA GLU A 457 22.62 14.17 -3.11
C GLU A 457 23.14 13.23 -2.02
N VAL A 458 22.24 12.60 -1.27
CA VAL A 458 22.55 11.57 -0.27
C VAL A 458 21.77 10.27 -0.47
N SER A 459 20.90 10.21 -1.49
CA SER A 459 19.99 9.09 -1.74
C SER A 459 20.48 8.16 -2.82
N THR A 460 20.03 6.90 -2.73
CA THR A 460 19.99 5.95 -3.84
C THR A 460 18.79 6.29 -4.71
N ILE A 461 18.96 6.36 -6.02
CA ILE A 461 17.87 6.52 -6.99
C ILE A 461 17.89 5.35 -7.96
N ILE A 462 16.72 4.78 -8.24
CA ILE A 462 16.54 3.60 -9.09
C ILE A 462 15.51 3.95 -10.14
N ASP A 463 15.94 3.82 -11.39
CA ASP A 463 15.06 3.86 -12.54
C ASP A 463 14.33 2.52 -12.68
N LEU A 464 13.00 2.52 -12.65
CA LEU A 464 12.21 1.29 -12.48
C LEU A 464 11.85 0.56 -13.80
N ASP A 465 12.15 1.16 -14.95
CA ASP A 465 12.05 0.50 -16.26
C ASP A 465 13.39 0.37 -16.99
N HIS A 466 14.47 0.91 -16.40
CA HIS A 466 15.82 0.95 -16.95
C HIS A 466 15.94 1.73 -18.26
N GLU A 467 15.02 2.65 -18.52
CA GLU A 467 15.02 3.59 -19.64
C GLU A 467 15.34 4.99 -19.11
N VAL A 468 16.59 5.45 -19.34
CA VAL A 468 17.05 6.76 -18.84
C VAL A 468 17.12 7.87 -19.89
N ALA A 469 16.52 7.67 -21.07
CA ALA A 469 16.46 8.62 -22.17
C ALA A 469 15.10 9.33 -22.28
N GLN A 470 14.04 8.80 -21.68
CA GLN A 470 12.66 9.30 -21.71
C GLN A 470 12.12 9.59 -20.30
N GLN A 471 11.02 10.34 -20.25
CA GLN A 471 10.45 10.79 -18.98
C GLN A 471 9.20 9.99 -18.63
N ASP A 472 9.26 9.23 -17.54
CA ASP A 472 8.15 8.37 -17.07
C ASP A 472 7.34 9.02 -15.97
N LYS A 473 6.81 10.19 -16.30
CA LYS A 473 6.01 10.97 -15.36
C LYS A 473 4.73 10.27 -14.99
N THR A 474 4.34 10.40 -13.72
CA THR A 474 3.05 9.97 -13.18
C THR A 474 2.84 8.46 -13.15
N VAL A 475 3.87 7.67 -13.47
CA VAL A 475 3.79 6.22 -13.65
C VAL A 475 3.70 5.48 -12.32
N TYR A 476 4.52 5.89 -11.34
CA TYR A 476 4.73 5.13 -10.12
C TYR A 476 3.65 5.37 -9.07
N GLY A 477 3.40 4.35 -8.26
CA GLY A 477 2.34 4.28 -7.26
C GLY A 477 2.90 4.06 -5.86
N ASP A 478 2.35 3.05 -5.19
CA ASP A 478 2.67 2.68 -3.82
C ASP A 478 3.97 1.87 -3.73
N VAL A 479 4.60 1.81 -2.54
CA VAL A 479 5.78 1.00 -2.26
C VAL A 479 5.70 0.36 -0.89
N GLU A 480 6.01 -0.93 -0.81
CA GLU A 480 6.05 -1.70 0.43
C GLU A 480 7.36 -2.48 0.53
N LEU A 481 7.93 -2.50 1.74
CA LEU A 481 9.16 -3.20 2.09
C LEU A 481 8.83 -4.34 3.05
N PRO A 482 8.69 -5.58 2.54
CA PRO A 482 8.55 -6.73 3.42
C PRO A 482 9.75 -6.83 4.38
N ILE A 483 9.50 -7.41 5.55
CA ILE A 483 10.55 -7.63 6.56
C ILE A 483 10.79 -9.13 6.78
N PRO A 484 12.05 -9.60 6.93
CA PRO A 484 12.32 -11.02 7.11
C PRO A 484 12.26 -11.36 8.61
N GLY A 485 11.16 -11.98 9.04
CA GLY A 485 10.95 -12.29 10.46
C GLY A 485 10.67 -11.05 11.33
N ASP A 486 10.61 -11.21 12.65
CA ASP A 486 10.35 -10.11 13.59
C ASP A 486 11.62 -9.28 13.79
N VAL A 487 11.47 -7.98 14.03
CA VAL A 487 12.59 -7.08 14.29
C VAL A 487 12.63 -6.65 15.76
N SER A 488 13.84 -6.37 16.26
CA SER A 488 14.04 -5.96 17.64
C SER A 488 15.06 -4.81 17.72
N PRO A 489 14.83 -3.79 18.57
CA PRO A 489 13.69 -3.67 19.49
C PRO A 489 12.42 -3.20 18.79
N VAL A 490 11.28 -3.75 19.18
CA VAL A 490 9.97 -3.32 18.66
C VAL A 490 9.75 -1.83 18.99
N PRO A 491 9.19 -1.03 18.05
CA PRO A 491 8.93 0.39 18.30
C PRO A 491 8.08 0.61 19.55
N PRO A 492 8.26 1.72 20.29
CA PRO A 492 7.31 2.10 21.31
C PRO A 492 5.96 2.45 20.65
N PRO A 493 4.82 2.19 21.32
CA PRO A 493 3.54 2.73 20.87
C PRO A 493 3.60 4.26 20.86
N GLY A 494 3.34 4.84 19.69
CA GLY A 494 3.07 6.27 19.53
C GLY A 494 1.60 6.60 19.72
#